data_AF-A0A2D4TR09-F1
#
_entry.id   AF-A0A2D4TR09-F1
#
_cell.length_a   1.000
_cell.length_b   1.000
_cell.length_c   1.000
_cell.angle_alpha   90.00
_cell.angle_beta   90.00
_cell.angle_gamma   90.00
#
_symmetry.space_group_name_H-M   'P 1'
#
loop_
_entity.id
_entity.type
_entity.pdbx_description
1 polymer ?
#
loop_
_entity_poly.entity_id
_entity_poly.type
_entity_poly.pdbx_seq_one_letter_code
_entity_poly.pdbx_strand_id
1 'polypeptide(L)'
;MNVIDSHLHLFKAYSKDYPRPIHPGLADEEREVVAQELIVEMEKAGVDKAIVVPLGPEDHYISELLKEYPGKFATVGIYDADAPDQAENLDQRIEESSIQGIRVGFVDLEASPDDDPEKYAMFPVFKLMAERRLKVWFYAEPRQVEMFDRVLERLPELEAIFNHCGFMVSLDNLSIDQHARPHFDTQIPPPTLDL
;
A
#
# COMPACT_ATOMS: atom_id res chain seq x y z
N MET A 1 -18.98 -17.44 -7.93
CA MET A 1 -17.56 -17.16 -7.64
C MET A 1 -17.49 -15.67 -7.39
N ASN A 2 -16.81 -15.21 -6.34
CA ASN A 2 -16.66 -13.78 -6.11
C ASN A 2 -15.55 -13.23 -7.00
N VAL A 3 -15.78 -12.10 -7.67
CA VAL A 3 -14.79 -11.29 -8.38
C VAL A 3 -14.36 -10.16 -7.44
N ILE A 4 -13.06 -10.03 -7.20
CA ILE A 4 -12.51 -9.05 -6.27
C ILE A 4 -11.55 -8.13 -7.03
N ASP A 5 -11.78 -6.82 -6.94
CA ASP A 5 -10.75 -5.85 -7.31
C ASP A 5 -9.73 -5.77 -6.17
N SER A 6 -8.55 -6.32 -6.40
CA SER A 6 -7.55 -6.50 -5.34
C SER A 6 -6.72 -5.26 -5.05
N HIS A 7 -6.86 -4.15 -5.80
CA HIS A 7 -6.04 -2.97 -5.55
C HIS A 7 -6.66 -1.70 -6.15
N LEU A 8 -7.18 -0.82 -5.28
CA LEU A 8 -7.63 0.51 -5.68
C LEU A 8 -7.47 1.54 -4.57
N HIS A 9 -7.69 2.80 -4.94
CA HIS A 9 -7.61 3.94 -4.02
C HIS A 9 -8.97 4.61 -3.89
N LEU A 10 -9.43 4.77 -2.64
CA LEU A 10 -10.53 5.64 -2.28
C LEU A 10 -10.01 6.67 -1.27
N PHE A 11 -10.42 7.92 -1.42
CA PHE A 11 -9.99 9.00 -0.54
C PHE A 11 -10.95 10.18 -0.61
N LYS A 12 -11.07 10.89 0.51
CA LYS A 12 -11.72 12.20 0.59
C LYS A 12 -10.79 13.32 0.11
N ALA A 13 -11.38 14.46 -0.24
CA ALA A 13 -10.63 15.69 -0.44
C ALA A 13 -9.83 16.00 0.83
N TYR A 14 -8.64 16.57 0.67
CA TYR A 14 -7.82 16.94 1.81
C TYR A 14 -8.57 17.93 2.70
N SER A 15 -8.59 17.65 4.01
CA SER A 15 -9.13 18.55 5.01
C SER A 15 -8.45 18.30 6.36
N LYS A 16 -8.81 19.07 7.38
CA LYS A 16 -8.34 18.80 8.75
C LYS A 16 -8.86 17.46 9.30
N ASP A 17 -10.03 17.03 8.85
CA ASP A 17 -10.66 15.78 9.27
C ASP A 17 -10.15 14.58 8.44
N TYR A 18 -9.69 14.85 7.22
CA TYR A 18 -9.07 13.86 6.34
C TYR A 18 -7.70 14.37 5.84
N PRO A 19 -6.71 14.48 6.74
CA PRO A 19 -5.36 14.87 6.34
C PRO A 19 -4.77 13.68 5.59
N ARG A 20 -4.48 13.89 4.31
CA ARG A 20 -3.83 12.91 3.43
C ARG A 20 -2.76 13.60 2.59
N PRO A 21 -1.77 12.87 2.07
CA PRO A 21 -0.85 13.41 1.08
C PRO A 21 -1.59 13.98 -0.15
N ILE A 22 -1.10 15.12 -0.63
CA ILE A 22 -1.53 15.73 -1.89
C ILE A 22 -0.53 15.31 -2.97
N HIS A 23 -1.03 14.70 -4.05
CA HIS A 23 -0.22 14.31 -5.19
C HIS A 23 -0.65 15.15 -6.40
N PRO A 24 0.04 16.26 -6.73
CA PRO A 24 -0.39 17.17 -7.79
C PRO A 24 -0.68 16.44 -9.10
N GLY A 25 -1.86 16.65 -9.68
CA GLY A 25 -2.36 16.04 -10.91
C GLY A 25 -2.87 14.59 -10.81
N LEU A 26 -2.59 13.86 -9.71
CA LEU A 26 -3.13 12.52 -9.43
C LEU A 26 -4.18 12.53 -8.33
N ALA A 27 -3.89 13.20 -7.22
CA ALA A 27 -4.76 13.37 -6.06
C ALA A 27 -4.57 14.79 -5.50
N ASP A 28 -4.95 15.78 -6.32
CA ASP A 28 -5.00 17.19 -5.91
C ASP A 28 -5.85 17.38 -4.66
N GLU A 29 -5.68 18.52 -4.00
CA GLU A 29 -6.30 18.86 -2.70
C GLU A 29 -7.82 18.61 -2.70
N GLU A 30 -8.53 19.18 -3.69
CA GLU A 30 -9.99 19.11 -3.81
C GLU A 30 -10.50 17.80 -4.43
N ARG A 31 -9.60 16.92 -4.92
CA ARG A 31 -10.01 15.67 -5.55
C ARG A 31 -10.45 14.67 -4.47
N GLU A 32 -11.56 14.01 -4.73
CA GLU A 32 -11.98 12.82 -3.99
C GLU A 32 -12.37 11.69 -4.95
N VAL A 33 -12.28 10.46 -4.44
CA VAL A 33 -12.75 9.25 -5.10
C VAL A 33 -13.49 8.45 -4.03
N VAL A 34 -14.81 8.41 -4.12
CA VAL A 34 -15.68 7.93 -3.04
C VAL A 34 -16.30 6.57 -3.36
N ALA A 35 -16.56 5.78 -2.31
CA ALA A 35 -17.10 4.43 -2.45
C ALA A 35 -18.42 4.33 -3.23
N GLN A 36 -19.30 5.33 -3.11
CA GLN A 36 -20.61 5.32 -3.78
C GLN A 36 -20.47 5.22 -5.31
N GLU A 37 -19.55 6.01 -5.88
CA GLU A 37 -19.28 6.00 -7.32
C GLU A 37 -18.59 4.70 -7.74
N LEU A 38 -17.62 4.23 -6.95
CA LEU A 38 -16.95 2.97 -7.21
C LEU A 38 -17.92 1.79 -7.21
N ILE A 39 -18.86 1.72 -6.26
CA ILE A 39 -19.82 0.61 -6.16
C ILE A 39 -20.68 0.53 -7.42
N VAL A 40 -21.09 1.66 -7.98
CA VAL A 40 -21.82 1.70 -9.26
C VAL A 40 -20.99 1.13 -10.40
N GLU A 41 -19.69 1.45 -10.47
CA GLU A 41 -18.80 0.91 -11.50
C GLU A 41 -18.49 -0.59 -11.27
N MET A 42 -18.31 -1.01 -10.02
CA MET A 42 -18.15 -2.42 -9.65
C MET A 42 -19.36 -3.25 -10.09
N GLU A 43 -20.59 -2.76 -9.87
CA GLU A 43 -21.81 -3.44 -10.29
C GLU A 43 -21.88 -3.61 -11.81
N LYS A 44 -21.53 -2.57 -12.58
CA LYS A 44 -21.48 -2.63 -14.04
C LYS A 44 -20.42 -3.61 -14.55
N ALA A 45 -19.29 -3.69 -13.86
CA ALA A 45 -18.16 -4.56 -14.20
C ALA A 45 -18.31 -6.01 -13.69
N GLY A 46 -19.32 -6.28 -12.85
CA GLY A 46 -19.49 -7.59 -12.20
C GLY A 46 -18.45 -7.88 -11.11
N VAL A 47 -17.94 -6.84 -10.45
CA VAL A 47 -17.02 -6.94 -9.31
C VAL A 47 -17.81 -6.95 -8.00
N ASP A 48 -17.61 -7.97 -7.17
CA ASP A 48 -18.38 -8.17 -5.95
C ASP A 48 -17.83 -7.34 -4.78
N LYS A 49 -16.49 -7.30 -4.64
CA LYS A 49 -15.76 -6.70 -3.51
C LYS A 49 -14.48 -6.03 -3.96
N ALA A 50 -13.91 -5.15 -3.12
CA ALA A 50 -12.63 -4.54 -3.41
C ALA A 50 -11.71 -4.40 -2.20
N ILE A 51 -10.40 -4.28 -2.45
CA ILE A 51 -9.40 -3.96 -1.44
C ILE A 51 -8.98 -2.50 -1.60
N VAL A 52 -9.21 -1.71 -0.55
CA VAL A 52 -8.96 -0.27 -0.53
C VAL A 52 -7.60 0.01 0.09
N VAL A 53 -6.80 0.80 -0.63
CA VAL A 53 -5.50 1.33 -0.20
C VAL A 53 -5.66 2.85 -0.04
N PRO A 54 -5.54 3.42 1.18
CA PRO A 54 -5.60 4.87 1.37
C PRO A 54 -4.37 5.55 0.76
N LEU A 55 -4.39 6.89 0.68
CA LEU A 55 -3.25 7.67 0.18
C LEU A 55 -2.22 8.02 1.26
N GLY A 56 -2.61 7.95 2.53
CA GLY A 56 -1.78 8.31 3.69
C GLY A 56 -1.91 7.30 4.83
N PRO A 57 -1.09 7.46 5.89
CA PRO A 57 -1.13 6.59 7.07
C PRO A 57 -2.43 6.70 7.88
N GLU A 58 -3.22 7.73 7.67
CA GLU A 58 -4.46 7.98 8.40
C GLU A 58 -5.59 7.05 7.95
N ASP A 59 -6.12 6.27 8.90
CA ASP A 59 -7.11 5.23 8.59
C ASP A 59 -8.58 5.68 8.76
N HIS A 60 -8.85 6.96 9.11
CA HIS A 60 -10.20 7.46 9.38
C HIS A 60 -11.21 7.08 8.29
N TYR A 61 -10.85 7.33 7.03
CA TYR A 61 -11.76 7.07 5.92
C TYR A 61 -11.99 5.58 5.70
N ILE A 62 -10.97 4.73 5.81
CA ILE A 62 -11.15 3.29 5.64
C ILE A 62 -11.98 2.67 6.78
N SER A 63 -11.85 3.20 8.00
CA SER A 63 -12.71 2.87 9.14
C SER A 63 -14.19 3.19 8.86
N GLU A 64 -14.47 4.36 8.28
CA GLU A 64 -15.82 4.75 7.88
C GLU A 64 -16.38 3.84 6.78
N LEU A 65 -15.57 3.52 5.77
CA LEU A 65 -15.95 2.63 4.67
C LEU A 65 -16.39 1.25 5.16
N LEU A 66 -15.66 0.66 6.11
CA LEU A 66 -16.00 -0.66 6.67
C LEU A 66 -17.31 -0.62 7.47
N LYS A 67 -17.61 0.50 8.13
CA LYS A 67 -18.86 0.71 8.88
C LYS A 67 -20.05 0.95 7.96
N GLU A 68 -19.88 1.77 6.92
CA GLU A 68 -20.95 2.17 6.00
C GLU A 68 -21.28 1.06 4.98
N TYR A 69 -20.27 0.29 4.53
CA TYR A 69 -20.41 -0.75 3.52
C TYR A 69 -19.90 -2.12 4.03
N PRO A 70 -20.53 -2.69 5.06
CA PRO A 70 -20.05 -3.92 5.70
C PRO A 70 -19.96 -5.07 4.68
N GLY A 71 -18.77 -5.67 4.59
CA GLY A 71 -18.49 -6.81 3.72
C GLY A 71 -18.24 -6.48 2.25
N LYS A 72 -18.30 -5.20 1.85
CA LYS A 72 -18.01 -4.74 0.48
C LYS A 72 -16.51 -4.49 0.26
N PHE A 73 -15.83 -3.99 1.29
CA PHE A 73 -14.41 -3.65 1.23
C PHE A 73 -13.60 -4.46 2.25
N ALA A 74 -12.36 -4.76 1.88
CA ALA A 74 -11.27 -5.01 2.81
C ALA A 74 -10.26 -3.85 2.68
N THR A 75 -9.42 -3.64 3.69
CA THR A 75 -8.56 -2.45 3.75
C THR A 75 -7.14 -2.84 4.12
N VAL A 76 -6.20 -2.07 3.60
CA VAL A 76 -4.80 -2.07 4.05
C VAL A 76 -4.46 -0.67 4.54
N GLY A 77 -3.51 -0.55 5.45
CA GLY A 77 -2.96 0.73 5.87
C GLY A 77 -1.77 1.15 4.99
N ILE A 78 -1.34 2.40 5.10
CA ILE A 78 -0.02 2.86 4.64
C ILE A 78 0.94 2.91 5.83
N TYR A 79 2.21 2.56 5.61
CA TYR A 79 3.25 2.67 6.63
C TYR A 79 3.37 4.11 7.15
N ASP A 80 3.37 4.26 8.47
CA ASP A 80 3.52 5.54 9.16
C ASP A 80 4.94 5.64 9.72
N ALA A 81 5.81 6.40 9.05
CA ALA A 81 7.19 6.57 9.48
C ALA A 81 7.31 7.42 10.76
N ASP A 82 6.30 8.22 11.08
CA ASP A 82 6.30 9.16 12.20
C ASP A 82 5.66 8.55 13.46
N ALA A 83 5.13 7.33 13.37
CA ALA A 83 4.58 6.62 14.53
C ALA A 83 5.67 6.41 15.61
N PRO A 84 5.43 6.84 16.85
CA PRO A 84 6.43 6.77 17.92
C PRO A 84 6.75 5.33 18.36
N ASP A 85 5.77 4.42 18.22
CA ASP A 85 5.91 3.00 18.46
C ASP A 85 5.16 2.23 17.36
N GLN A 86 5.91 1.47 16.55
CA GLN A 86 5.36 0.72 15.42
C GLN A 86 4.51 -0.47 15.88
N ALA A 87 4.83 -1.10 17.02
CA ALA A 87 4.04 -2.22 17.51
C ALA A 87 2.66 -1.74 17.98
N GLU A 88 2.63 -0.69 18.79
CA GLU A 88 1.38 -0.07 19.26
C GLU A 88 0.57 0.50 18.09
N ASN A 89 1.23 1.15 17.12
CA ASN A 89 0.55 1.66 15.92
C ASN A 89 -0.15 0.54 15.13
N LEU A 90 0.54 -0.58 14.88
CA LEU A 90 -0.07 -1.71 14.18
C LEU A 90 -1.24 -2.31 14.97
N ASP A 91 -1.09 -2.50 16.28
CA ASP A 91 -2.14 -3.06 17.13
C ASP A 91 -3.39 -2.17 17.15
N GLN A 92 -3.22 -0.86 17.30
CA GLN A 92 -4.32 0.10 17.27
C GLN A 92 -5.05 0.07 15.92
N ARG A 93 -4.32 0.07 14.80
CA ARG A 93 -4.91 0.09 13.47
C ARG A 93 -5.66 -1.20 13.13
N ILE A 94 -5.18 -2.35 13.61
CA ILE A 94 -5.90 -3.62 13.53
C ILE A 94 -7.22 -3.53 14.29
N GLU A 95 -7.21 -3.01 15.51
CA GLU A 95 -8.41 -2.90 16.36
C GLU A 95 -9.43 -1.91 15.80
N GLU A 96 -8.99 -0.69 15.47
CA GLU A 96 -9.87 0.41 15.10
C GLU A 96 -10.34 0.36 13.65
N SER A 97 -9.42 -0.03 12.75
CA SER A 97 -9.62 0.07 11.29
C SER A 97 -9.61 -1.28 10.58
N SER A 98 -9.44 -2.39 11.32
CA SER A 98 -9.50 -3.75 10.78
C SER A 98 -8.60 -3.98 9.55
N ILE A 99 -7.46 -3.29 9.51
CA ILE A 99 -6.51 -3.42 8.41
C ILE A 99 -6.00 -4.86 8.32
N GLN A 100 -5.81 -5.36 7.10
CA GLN A 100 -5.29 -6.71 6.85
C GLN A 100 -3.83 -6.72 6.42
N GLY A 101 -3.24 -5.54 6.22
CA GLY A 101 -1.86 -5.38 5.80
C GLY A 101 -1.44 -3.92 5.83
N ILE A 102 -0.16 -3.69 5.56
CA ILE A 102 0.44 -2.35 5.45
C ILE A 102 1.16 -2.26 4.12
N ARG A 103 0.92 -1.17 3.38
CA ARG A 103 1.67 -0.84 2.18
C ARG A 103 2.99 -0.19 2.57
N VAL A 104 4.06 -0.75 2.02
CA VAL A 104 5.44 -0.34 2.26
C VAL A 104 6.15 -0.14 0.93
N GLY A 105 6.91 0.96 0.82
CA GLY A 105 7.62 1.35 -0.40
C GLY A 105 9.14 1.19 -0.35
N PHE A 106 9.70 0.70 0.76
CA PHE A 106 11.14 0.53 0.95
C PHE A 106 11.42 -0.49 2.07
N VAL A 107 12.67 -0.97 2.13
CA VAL A 107 13.21 -1.82 3.20
C VAL A 107 14.25 -1.05 4.00
N ASP A 108 15.18 -0.40 3.30
CA ASP A 108 16.21 0.45 3.89
C ASP A 108 16.75 1.39 2.80
N LEU A 109 16.87 2.68 3.08
CA LEU A 109 17.31 3.66 2.09
C LEU A 109 18.85 3.75 1.99
N GLU A 110 19.55 3.36 3.05
CA GLU A 110 21.00 3.55 3.17
C GLU A 110 21.79 2.23 3.11
N ALA A 111 21.16 1.10 3.48
CA ALA A 111 21.82 -0.20 3.49
C ALA A 111 22.12 -0.77 2.10
N SER A 112 23.12 -1.65 2.03
CA SER A 112 23.41 -2.45 0.84
C SER A 112 22.52 -3.70 0.80
N PRO A 113 22.10 -4.16 -0.40
CA PRO A 113 21.49 -5.47 -0.56
C PRO A 113 22.33 -6.62 -0.03
N ASP A 114 23.66 -6.47 0.13
CA ASP A 114 24.57 -7.48 0.69
C ASP A 114 24.62 -7.49 2.23
N ASP A 115 24.09 -6.47 2.90
CA ASP A 115 24.12 -6.38 4.37
C ASP A 115 23.27 -7.48 5.03
N ASP A 116 23.39 -7.61 6.35
CA ASP A 116 22.58 -8.55 7.13
C ASP A 116 21.12 -8.10 7.15
N PRO A 117 20.15 -8.89 6.63
CA PRO A 117 18.76 -8.45 6.52
C PRO A 117 18.10 -8.12 7.86
N GLU A 118 18.54 -8.76 8.95
CA GLU A 118 18.03 -8.47 10.30
C GLU A 118 18.39 -7.06 10.79
N LYS A 119 19.31 -6.38 10.11
CA LYS A 119 19.76 -5.02 10.42
C LYS A 119 19.11 -3.94 9.56
N TYR A 120 18.32 -4.32 8.55
CA TYR A 120 17.58 -3.34 7.76
C TYR A 120 16.59 -2.56 8.62
N ALA A 121 16.43 -1.27 8.32
CA ALA A 121 15.56 -0.36 9.07
C ALA A 121 14.14 -0.91 9.25
N MET A 122 13.56 -1.52 8.21
CA MET A 122 12.19 -2.05 8.24
C MET A 122 12.08 -3.48 8.79
N PHE A 123 13.19 -4.18 9.06
CA PHE A 123 13.13 -5.58 9.52
C PHE A 123 12.29 -5.77 10.79
N PRO A 124 12.42 -4.93 11.85
CA PRO A 124 11.56 -5.04 13.02
C PRO A 124 10.07 -4.90 12.70
N VAL A 125 9.70 -4.00 11.79
CA VAL A 125 8.30 -3.80 11.37
C VAL A 125 7.78 -5.04 10.63
N PHE A 126 8.57 -5.58 9.69
CA PHE A 126 8.20 -6.80 8.98
C PHE A 126 8.03 -8.00 9.91
N LYS A 127 8.87 -8.12 10.95
CA LYS A 127 8.71 -9.13 11.98
C LYS A 127 7.40 -8.95 12.75
N LEU A 128 7.07 -7.73 13.17
CA LEU A 128 5.80 -7.43 13.85
C LEU A 128 4.59 -7.77 12.97
N MET A 129 4.68 -7.50 11.67
CA MET A 129 3.64 -7.83 10.69
C MET A 129 3.46 -9.35 10.55
N ALA A 130 4.55 -10.12 10.47
CA ALA A 130 4.47 -11.58 10.44
C ALA A 130 3.80 -12.15 11.71
N GLU A 131 4.19 -11.65 12.89
CA GLU A 131 3.61 -12.05 14.18
C GLU A 131 2.10 -11.77 14.26
N ARG A 132 1.66 -10.66 13.66
CA ARG A 132 0.25 -10.23 13.60
C ARG A 132 -0.51 -10.80 12.39
N ARG A 133 0.17 -11.57 11.53
CA ARG A 133 -0.38 -12.09 10.26
C ARG A 133 -0.91 -11.01 9.32
N LEU A 134 -0.32 -9.82 9.40
CA LEU A 134 -0.52 -8.73 8.45
C LEU A 134 0.28 -9.00 7.19
N LYS A 135 -0.27 -8.57 6.05
CA LYS A 135 0.37 -8.72 4.76
C LYS A 135 1.19 -7.47 4.42
N VAL A 136 2.35 -7.65 3.82
CA VAL A 136 3.12 -6.54 3.24
C VAL A 136 2.59 -6.25 1.84
N TRP A 137 1.96 -5.09 1.66
CA TRP A 137 1.55 -4.59 0.35
C TRP A 137 2.75 -3.87 -0.29
N PHE A 138 3.62 -4.59 -0.98
CA PHE A 138 4.93 -4.09 -1.35
C PHE A 138 4.94 -3.48 -2.76
N TYR A 139 5.53 -2.29 -2.90
CA TYR A 139 5.75 -1.63 -4.18
C TYR A 139 6.94 -0.69 -4.12
N ALA A 140 8.07 -1.10 -4.70
CA ALA A 140 9.33 -0.39 -4.59
C ALA A 140 10.20 -0.55 -5.85
N GLU A 141 11.29 0.20 -5.89
CA GLU A 141 12.31 0.09 -6.91
C GLU A 141 13.14 -1.22 -6.78
N PRO A 142 13.87 -1.64 -7.83
CA PRO A 142 14.55 -2.95 -7.87
C PRO A 142 15.45 -3.24 -6.66
N ARG A 143 16.26 -2.26 -6.24
CA ARG A 143 17.18 -2.41 -5.09
C ARG A 143 16.43 -2.74 -3.79
N GLN A 144 15.27 -2.12 -3.57
CA GLN A 144 14.45 -2.37 -2.39
C GLN A 144 13.79 -3.75 -2.46
N VAL A 145 13.45 -4.22 -3.67
CA VAL A 145 12.92 -5.58 -3.88
C VAL A 145 13.98 -6.64 -3.58
N GLU A 146 15.24 -6.42 -3.99
CA GLU A 146 16.35 -7.32 -3.67
C GLU A 146 16.56 -7.46 -2.15
N MET A 147 16.54 -6.35 -1.42
CA MET A 147 16.59 -6.38 0.04
C MET A 147 15.39 -7.09 0.65
N PHE A 148 14.19 -6.87 0.10
CA PHE A 148 12.97 -7.48 0.62
C PHE A 148 12.93 -8.99 0.39
N ASP A 149 13.46 -9.49 -0.73
CA ASP A 149 13.60 -10.93 -0.98
C ASP A 149 14.41 -11.60 0.14
N ARG A 150 15.54 -10.98 0.53
CA ARG A 150 16.35 -11.46 1.66
C ARG A 150 15.63 -11.38 3.02
N VAL A 151 14.71 -10.42 3.20
CA VAL A 151 13.83 -10.39 4.38
C VAL A 151 12.89 -11.59 4.37
N LEU A 152 12.27 -11.91 3.23
CA LEU A 152 11.36 -13.05 3.11
C LEU A 152 12.06 -14.39 3.38
N GLU A 153 13.34 -14.54 2.99
CA GLU A 153 14.14 -15.71 3.36
C GLU A 153 14.33 -15.86 4.88
N ARG A 154 14.37 -14.75 5.61
CA ARG A 154 14.55 -14.72 7.08
C ARG A 154 13.22 -14.82 7.82
N LEU A 155 12.13 -14.39 7.22
CA LEU A 155 10.78 -14.39 7.78
C LEU A 155 9.84 -15.21 6.88
N PRO A 156 9.94 -16.55 6.85
CA PRO A 156 9.17 -17.40 5.93
C PRO A 156 7.64 -17.39 6.17
N GLU A 157 7.20 -16.90 7.33
CA GLU A 157 5.77 -16.73 7.66
C GLU A 157 5.22 -15.35 7.21
N LEU A 158 6.08 -14.45 6.73
CA LEU A 158 5.67 -13.13 6.25
C LEU A 158 5.06 -13.25 4.85
N GLU A 159 3.79 -12.88 4.72
CA GLU A 159 3.09 -12.85 3.44
C GLU A 159 3.24 -11.48 2.78
N ALA A 160 3.65 -11.47 1.51
CA ALA A 160 3.76 -10.25 0.71
C ALA A 160 2.85 -10.30 -0.52
N ILE A 161 2.20 -9.18 -0.82
CA ILE A 161 1.52 -8.90 -2.08
C ILE A 161 2.39 -7.90 -2.83
N PHE A 162 2.94 -8.32 -3.97
CA PHE A 162 3.60 -7.40 -4.89
C PHE A 162 2.57 -6.68 -5.75
N ASN A 163 2.50 -5.36 -5.60
CA ASN A 163 1.59 -4.55 -6.40
C ASN A 163 2.01 -4.56 -7.87
N HIS A 164 1.03 -4.37 -8.76
CA HIS A 164 1.27 -4.21 -10.20
C HIS A 164 2.11 -5.35 -10.81
N CYS A 165 1.87 -6.59 -10.37
CA CYS A 165 2.64 -7.79 -10.78
C CYS A 165 4.15 -7.69 -10.49
N GLY A 166 4.54 -6.93 -9.45
CA GLY A 166 5.95 -6.71 -9.13
C GLY A 166 6.66 -5.78 -10.11
N PHE A 167 5.94 -4.90 -10.81
CA PHE A 167 6.54 -3.90 -11.69
C PHE A 167 7.42 -2.93 -10.89
N MET A 168 8.74 -3.11 -10.95
CA MET A 168 9.69 -2.40 -10.08
C MET A 168 10.05 -1.04 -10.68
N VAL A 169 9.63 0.05 -10.02
CA VAL A 169 9.90 1.42 -10.46
C VAL A 169 10.14 2.33 -9.28
N SER A 170 10.99 3.34 -9.48
CA SER A 170 11.10 4.46 -8.54
C SER A 170 9.96 5.44 -8.77
N LEU A 171 9.38 5.93 -7.67
CA LEU A 171 8.40 7.01 -7.69
C LEU A 171 9.02 8.34 -8.19
N ASP A 172 10.35 8.47 -8.18
CA ASP A 172 11.03 9.65 -8.75
C ASP A 172 10.85 9.73 -10.27
N ASN A 173 10.58 8.60 -10.93
CA ASN A 173 10.31 8.53 -12.36
C ASN A 173 8.81 8.62 -12.68
N LEU A 174 7.96 8.85 -11.67
CA LEU A 174 6.53 9.00 -11.86
C LEU A 174 6.21 10.38 -12.45
N SER A 175 5.54 10.35 -13.59
CA SER A 175 4.94 11.50 -14.24
C SER A 175 3.44 11.26 -14.46
N ILE A 176 2.76 12.25 -15.01
CA ILE A 176 1.32 12.21 -15.27
C ILE A 176 1.13 12.44 -16.77
N ASP A 177 0.48 11.50 -17.43
CA ASP A 177 0.21 11.64 -18.86
C ASP A 177 -0.95 12.61 -19.14
N GLN A 178 -1.18 12.86 -20.43
CA GLN A 178 -2.25 13.74 -20.93
C GLN A 178 -3.68 13.29 -20.56
N HIS A 179 -3.85 12.08 -19.99
CA HIS A 179 -5.12 11.53 -19.53
C HIS A 179 -5.21 11.50 -18.00
N ALA A 180 -4.32 12.21 -17.30
CA ALA A 180 -4.22 12.22 -15.84
C ALA A 180 -3.96 10.84 -15.23
N ARG A 181 -3.18 10.00 -15.93
CA ARG A 181 -2.78 8.66 -15.46
C ARG A 181 -1.31 8.65 -15.04
N PRO A 182 -0.94 7.84 -14.02
CA PRO A 182 0.44 7.54 -13.70
C PRO A 182 1.20 7.05 -14.94
N HIS A 183 2.35 7.65 -15.22
CA HIS A 183 3.26 7.25 -16.29
C HIS A 183 4.69 7.22 -15.78
N PHE A 184 5.33 6.06 -15.84
CA PHE A 184 6.74 5.93 -15.45
C PHE A 184 7.63 6.08 -16.67
N ASP A 185 8.54 7.05 -16.62
CA ASP A 185 9.62 7.16 -17.62
C ASP A 185 10.71 6.15 -17.25
N THR A 186 10.59 4.94 -17.80
CA THR A 186 11.51 3.84 -17.57
C THR A 186 11.62 2.95 -18.80
N GLN A 187 12.71 2.20 -18.90
CA GLN A 187 12.86 1.17 -19.92
C GLN A 187 11.79 0.08 -19.70
N ILE A 188 11.19 -0.41 -20.80
CA ILE A 188 10.21 -1.50 -20.75
C ILE A 188 10.81 -2.76 -21.42
N PRO A 189 10.82 -3.92 -20.73
CA PRO A 189 10.42 -4.10 -19.33
C PRO A 189 11.40 -3.40 -18.36
N PRO A 190 10.95 -2.96 -17.18
CA PRO A 190 11.84 -2.40 -16.17
C PRO A 190 12.81 -3.48 -15.67
N PRO A 191 13.93 -3.09 -15.02
CA PRO A 191 14.79 -4.04 -14.37
C PRO A 191 13.98 -4.90 -13.39
N THR A 192 14.08 -6.22 -13.55
CA THR A 192 13.53 -7.20 -12.62
C THR A 192 14.67 -7.87 -11.87
N LEU A 193 14.36 -8.57 -10.78
CA LEU A 193 15.30 -9.56 -10.28
C LEU A 193 15.46 -10.66 -11.35
N ASP A 194 16.70 -11.03 -11.64
CA ASP A 194 16.99 -12.26 -12.38
C ASP A 194 16.72 -13.43 -11.42
N LEU A 195 15.44 -13.82 -11.31
CA LEU A 195 14.99 -14.99 -10.53
C LEU A 195 15.28 -16.30 -11.28
#